data_AF-A0A6B3FLZ8-F1
#
_entry.id   AF-A0A6B3FLZ8-F1
#
_cell.length_a   1.000
_cell.length_b   1.000
_cell.length_c   1.000
_cell.angle_alpha   90.00
_cell.angle_beta   90.00
_cell.angle_gamma   90.00
#
_symmetry.space_group_name_H-M   'P 1'
#
loop_
_entity.id
_entity.type
_entity.pdbx_description
1 polymer ?
#
loop_
_entity_poly.entity_id
_entity_poly.type
_entity_poly.pdbx_seq_one_letter_code
_entity_poly.pdbx_strand_id
1 'polypeptide(L)' 'VRGESAWTMSFGRPEWDVRVETRTVLTSDKDALHVDATLDGYESGRRVFSRTWNEDVPRTSV' A
#
# COMPACT_ATOMS: atom_id res chain seq x y z
N VAL A 1 6.42 1.02 -18.44
CA VAL A 1 5.50 -0.11 -18.11
C VAL A 1 4.92 0.15 -16.73
N ARG A 2 3.67 -0.21 -16.46
CA ARG A 2 3.00 0.01 -15.16
C ARG A 2 2.58 -1.34 -14.56
N GLY A 3 2.90 -1.55 -13.29
CA GLY A 3 2.40 -2.65 -12.46
C GLY A 3 1.54 -2.11 -11.33
N GLU A 4 0.56 -2.89 -10.91
CA GLU A 4 -0.29 -2.55 -9.77
C GLU A 4 -0.51 -3.78 -8.90
N SER A 5 -0.52 -3.56 -7.59
CA SER A 5 -0.87 -4.57 -6.59
C SER A 5 -1.84 -3.97 -5.60
N ALA A 6 -2.88 -4.73 -5.27
CA ALA A 6 -3.83 -4.41 -4.22
C ALA A 6 -3.95 -5.60 -3.28
N TRP A 7 -4.05 -5.33 -1.98
CA TRP A 7 -4.14 -6.36 -0.96
C TRP A 7 -5.07 -5.94 0.16
N THR A 8 -5.84 -6.90 0.66
CA THR A 8 -6.73 -6.72 1.80
C THR A 8 -6.49 -7.86 2.77
N MET A 9 -6.21 -7.53 4.03
CA MET A 9 -6.08 -8.49 5.11
C MET A 9 -7.05 -8.13 6.23
N SER A 10 -7.69 -9.14 6.82
CA SER A 10 -8.63 -8.92 7.92
C SER A 10 -8.46 -9.96 9.02
N PHE A 11 -8.70 -9.54 10.26
CA PHE A 11 -8.77 -10.40 11.44
C PHE A 11 -10.00 -10.02 12.24
N GLY A 12 -10.71 -11.03 12.78
CA GLY A 12 -11.93 -10.76 13.52
C GLY A 12 -12.29 -11.78 14.58
N ARG A 13 -13.04 -11.32 15.57
CA ARG A 13 -13.77 -12.01 16.64
C ARG A 13 -15.08 -11.21 16.89
N PRO A 14 -16.08 -11.72 17.62
CA PRO A 14 -17.37 -11.05 17.77
C PRO A 14 -17.31 -9.56 18.19
N GLU A 15 -16.35 -9.20 19.04
CA GLU A 15 -16.18 -7.82 19.57
C GLU A 15 -14.97 -7.07 18.96
N TRP A 16 -14.34 -7.63 17.93
CA TRP A 16 -13.10 -7.08 17.36
C TRP A 16 -13.01 -7.39 15.88
N ASP A 17 -12.91 -6.36 15.04
CA ASP A 17 -12.74 -6.51 13.59
C ASP A 17 -11.69 -5.49 13.14
N VAL A 18 -10.63 -5.98 12.50
CA VAL A 18 -9.59 -5.13 11.92
C VAL A 18 -9.39 -5.50 10.46
N ARG A 19 -9.18 -4.48 9.63
CA ARG A 19 -8.86 -4.66 8.22
C ARG A 19 -7.75 -3.69 7.83
N VAL A 20 -6.80 -4.19 7.06
CA VAL A 20 -5.74 -3.39 6.44
C VAL A 20 -5.86 -3.54 4.93
N GLU A 21 -5.82 -2.42 4.23
CA GLU A 21 -5.85 -2.35 2.78
C GLU A 21 -4.61 -1.63 2.28
N THR A 22 -3.95 -2.23 1.29
CA THR A 22 -2.80 -1.63 0.62
C THR A 22 -3.04 -1.58 -0.87
N ARG A 23 -2.67 -0.47 -1.49
CA ARG A 23 -2.59 -0.34 -2.95
C ARG A 23 -1.25 0.26 -3.31
N THR A 24 -0.52 -0.42 -4.17
CA THR A 24 0.77 0.04 -4.68
C THR A 24 0.76 0.02 -6.19
N VAL A 25 1.15 1.15 -6.76
CA VAL A 25 1.35 1.33 -8.18
C VAL A 25 2.84 1.51 -8.39
N LEU A 26 3.39 0.73 -9.31
CA LEU A 26 4.78 0.82 -9.70
C LEU A 26 4.88 1.23 -11.15
N THR A 27 5.66 2.28 -11.41
CA THR A 27 6.13 2.60 -12.76
C THR A 27 7.65 2.65 -12.77
N SER A 28 8.26 2.68 -13.95
CA SER A 28 9.71 2.72 -14.07
C SER A 28 10.15 3.51 -15.29
N ASP A 29 11.28 4.17 -15.14
CA ASP A 29 12.03 4.79 -16.22
C ASP A 29 13.48 4.28 -16.24
N LYS A 30 14.35 5.02 -16.95
CA LYS A 30 15.76 4.67 -17.11
C LYS A 30 16.58 4.85 -15.83
N ASP A 31 16.15 5.75 -14.94
CA ASP A 31 16.90 6.19 -13.77
C ASP A 31 16.33 5.60 -12.46
N ALA A 32 15.01 5.40 -12.36
CA ALA A 32 14.34 4.99 -11.12
C ALA A 32 13.13 4.05 -11.32
N LEU A 33 12.70 3.46 -10.20
CA LEU A 33 11.39 2.85 -10.00
C LEU A 33 10.56 3.81 -9.15
N HIS A 34 9.38 4.19 -9.64
CA HIS A 34 8.47 5.11 -8.93
C HIS A 34 7.34 4.33 -8.29
N VAL A 35 7.20 4.48 -6.98
CA VAL A 35 6.20 3.81 -6.16
C VAL A 35 5.17 4.84 -5.70
N ASP A 36 3.90 4.62 -6.04
CA ASP A 36 2.78 5.31 -5.41
C ASP A 36 2.03 4.31 -4.53
N ALA A 37 2.03 4.54 -3.22
CA ALA A 37 1.48 3.58 -2.26
C ALA A 37 0.48 4.22 -1.31
N THR A 38 -0.56 3.45 -0.98
CA THR A 38 -1.54 3.79 0.05
C THR A 38 -1.71 2.60 1.00
N LEU A 39 -1.81 2.89 2.29
CA LEU A 39 -2.12 1.94 3.36
C LEU A 39 -3.23 2.54 4.22
N ASP A 40 -4.36 1.85 4.25
CA ASP A 40 -5.50 2.20 5.11
C ASP A 40 -5.72 1.11 6.17
N GLY A 41 -5.93 1.54 7.41
CA GLY A 41 -6.23 0.68 8.55
C GLY A 41 -7.62 0.98 9.11
N TYR A 42 -8.40 -0.07 9.36
CA TYR A 42 -9.78 0.01 9.83
C TYR A 42 -9.95 -0.77 11.14
N GLU A 43 -10.79 -0.23 12.03
CA GLU A 43 -11.31 -0.91 13.22
C GLU A 43 -12.85 -0.83 13.19
N SER A 44 -13.52 -1.98 13.27
CA SER A 44 -14.98 -2.09 13.22
C SER A 44 -15.59 -1.34 12.03
N GLY A 45 -14.94 -1.44 10.87
CA GLY A 45 -15.31 -0.75 9.63
C GLY A 45 -14.97 0.75 9.57
N ARG A 46 -14.53 1.38 10.67
CA ARG A 46 -14.11 2.78 10.69
C ARG A 46 -12.63 2.88 10.34
N ARG A 47 -12.27 3.70 9.34
CA ARG A 47 -10.86 3.97 9.04
C ARG A 47 -10.21 4.76 10.17
N VAL A 48 -9.22 4.18 10.83
CA VAL A 48 -8.48 4.76 11.95
C VAL A 48 -7.07 5.20 11.55
N PHE A 49 -6.55 4.66 10.46
CA PHE A 49 -5.25 5.01 9.91
C PHE A 49 -5.35 5.15 8.39
N SER A 50 -4.64 6.13 7.85
CA SER A 50 -4.47 6.29 6.41
C SER A 50 -3.13 6.93 6.14
N ARG A 51 -2.36 6.36 5.23
CA ARG A 51 -1.11 6.92 4.76
C ARG A 51 -1.00 6.71 3.26
N THR A 52 -0.74 7.79 2.55
CA THR A 52 -0.32 7.77 1.15
C THR A 52 1.09 8.31 1.08
N TRP A 53 1.94 7.70 0.27
CA TRP A 53 3.28 8.18 0.04
C TRP A 53 3.75 7.83 -1.37
N ASN A 54 4.74 8.59 -1.81
CA ASN A 54 5.46 8.35 -3.05
C ASN A 54 6.93 8.14 -2.71
N GLU A 55 7.57 7.22 -3.41
CA GLU A 55 8.98 6.90 -3.22
C GLU A 55 9.64 6.59 -4.56
N ASP A 56 10.81 7.19 -4.79
CA ASP A 56 11.65 6.90 -5.95
C ASP A 56 12.82 6.03 -5.51
N VAL A 57 12.91 4.82 -6.08
CA VAL A 57 13.99 3.88 -5.82
C VAL A 57 14.96 3.92 -7.00
N PRO A 58 16.19 4.45 -6.85
CA PRO A 58 17.16 4.54 -7.93
C PRO A 58 17.53 3.16 -8.51
N ARG A 59 17.75 3.09 -9.83
CA ARG A 59 18.22 1.88 -10.51
C ARG A 59 19.73 1.79 -10.45
N THR A 60 20.27 1.54 -9.26
CA THR A 60 21.69 1.19 -9.10
C THR A 60 21.84 -0.31 -8.92
N SER A 61 22.65 -0.95 -9.76
CA SER A 61 23.18 -2.29 -9.46
C SER A 61 24.15 -2.14 -8.29
N VAL A 62 23.75 -2.65 -7.14
CA VAL A 62 24.63 -2.80 -5.97
C VAL A 62 25.55 -3.99 -6.17
#